data_AF-A0A0N1F4M7-F1
#
_entry.id   AF-A0A0N1F4M7-F1
#
_cell.length_a   1.000
_cell.length_b   1.000
_cell.length_c   1.000
_cell.angle_alpha   90.00
_cell.angle_beta   90.00
_cell.angle_gamma   90.00
#
_symmetry.space_group_name_H-M   'P 1'
#
loop_
_entity.id
_entity.type
_entity.pdbx_description
1 polymer ?
#
loop_
_entity_poly.entity_id
_entity_poly.type
_entity_poly.pdbx_seq_one_letter_code
_entity_poly.pdbx_strand_id
1 'polypeptide(L)' 'MARFLSPRRAPSDTAPLMALLAREDLRRVDEERERLKGVIASIAPRRSTIVEGELKRLTRRRIELLAGIARASR' A
#
# COMPACT_ATOMS: atom_id res chain seq x y z
N MET A 1 -29.74 -14.67 -30.06
CA MET A 1 -29.15 -13.79 -29.01
C MET A 1 -28.05 -14.55 -28.29
N ALA A 2 -26.80 -14.41 -28.74
CA ALA A 2 -25.65 -15.06 -28.11
C ALA A 2 -25.20 -14.22 -26.90
N ARG A 3 -25.39 -14.76 -25.69
CA ARG A 3 -24.82 -14.19 -24.47
C ARG A 3 -23.31 -14.38 -24.52
N PHE A 4 -22.59 -13.30 -24.81
CA PHE A 4 -21.14 -13.24 -24.62
C PHE A 4 -20.85 -13.40 -23.13
N LEU A 5 -20.54 -14.63 -22.70
CA LEU A 5 -19.85 -14.86 -21.44
C LEU A 5 -18.43 -14.33 -21.63
N SER A 6 -18.17 -13.11 -21.19
CA SER A 6 -16.81 -12.59 -21.08
C SER A 6 -15.97 -13.64 -20.35
N PRO A 7 -14.81 -14.06 -20.88
CA PRO A 7 -13.94 -14.97 -20.15
C PRO A 7 -13.50 -14.23 -18.89
N ARG A 8 -14.05 -14.61 -17.74
CA ARG A 8 -13.45 -14.29 -16.46
C ARG A 8 -12.04 -14.87 -16.54
N ARG A 9 -11.04 -14.00 -16.67
CA ARG A 9 -9.63 -14.38 -16.58
C ARG A 9 -9.52 -15.22 -15.31
N ALA A 10 -9.20 -16.51 -15.45
CA ALA A 10 -8.93 -17.33 -14.28
C ALA A 10 -7.91 -16.57 -13.43
N PRO A 11 -8.06 -16.51 -12.10
CA PRO A 11 -7.05 -15.91 -11.25
C PRO A 11 -5.75 -16.62 -11.60
N SER A 12 -4.80 -15.90 -12.22
CA SER A 12 -3.47 -16.47 -12.42
C SER A 12 -2.99 -16.87 -11.02
N ASP A 13 -2.45 -18.08 -10.85
CA ASP A 13 -2.01 -18.69 -9.58
C ASP A 13 -1.10 -17.78 -8.71
N THR A 14 -0.64 -16.66 -9.27
CA THR A 14 0.11 -15.59 -8.62
C THR A 14 -0.71 -14.61 -7.79
N ALA A 15 -2.02 -14.48 -7.98
CA ALA A 15 -2.81 -13.44 -7.29
C ALA A 15 -2.81 -13.57 -5.75
N PRO A 16 -2.95 -14.78 -5.15
CA PRO A 16 -2.81 -14.95 -3.71
C PRO A 16 -1.40 -14.65 -3.19
N LEU A 17 -0.36 -15.03 -3.96
CA LEU A 17 1.04 -14.75 -3.62
C LEU A 17 1.31 -13.24 -3.62
N MET A 18 0.82 -12.51 -4.64
CA MET A 18 0.95 -11.06 -4.72
C MET A 18 0.21 -10.35 -3.58
N ALA A 19 -0.93 -10.89 -3.14
CA ALA A 19 -1.64 -10.37 -1.98
C ALA A 19 -0.86 -10.57 -0.67
N LEU A 20 -0.19 -11.71 -0.50
CA LEU A 20 0.70 -11.96 0.65
C LEU A 20 1.90 -11.01 0.67
N LEU A 21 2.57 -10.84 -0.46
CA LEU A 21 3.68 -9.89 -0.59
C LEU A 21 3.24 -8.46 -0.30
N ALA A 22 2.08 -8.04 -0.83
CA ALA A 22 1.53 -6.72 -0.58
C ALA A 22 1.18 -6.48 0.91
N ARG A 23 0.81 -7.52 1.66
CA ARG A 23 0.56 -7.42 3.11
C ARG A 23 1.85 -7.22 3.91
N GLU A 24 2.93 -7.92 3.55
CA GLU A 24 4.23 -7.73 4.18
C GLU A 24 4.79 -6.32 3.87
N ASP A 25 4.69 -5.89 2.62
CA ASP A 25 5.07 -4.53 2.21
C ASP A 25 4.24 -3.48 2.96
N LEU A 26 2.94 -3.71 3.14
CA LEU A 26 2.06 -2.81 3.90
C LEU A 26 2.52 -2.67 5.35
N ARG A 27 2.90 -3.79 6.00
CA ARG A 27 3.43 -3.77 7.36
C ARG A 27 4.69 -2.91 7.47
N ARG A 28 5.65 -3.11 6.56
CA ARG A 28 6.91 -2.33 6.53
C ARG A 28 6.66 -0.84 6.32
N VAL A 29 5.75 -0.49 5.40
CA VAL A 29 5.35 0.90 5.15
C VAL A 29 4.71 1.51 6.41
N ASP A 30 3.85 0.78 7.11
CA ASP A 30 3.23 1.29 8.34
C ASP A 30 4.26 1.48 9.47
N GLU A 31 5.20 0.55 9.67
CA GLU A 31 6.30 0.69 10.63
C GLU A 31 7.19 1.90 10.32
N GLU A 32 7.52 2.14 9.04
CA GLU A 32 8.31 3.30 8.63
C GLU A 32 7.56 4.62 8.82
N ARG A 33 6.25 4.63 8.55
CA ARG A 33 5.41 5.80 8.82
C ARG A 33 5.36 6.16 10.30
N GLU A 34 5.19 5.17 11.18
CA GLU A 34 5.19 5.43 12.63
C GLU A 34 6.55 5.93 13.12
N ARG A 35 7.66 5.38 12.60
CA ARG A 35 9.01 5.90 12.87
C ARG A 35 9.17 7.36 12.44
N LEU A 36 8.74 7.70 11.22
CA LEU A 36 8.83 9.08 10.71
C LEU A 36 7.95 10.06 11.49
N LYS A 37 6.76 9.64 11.95
CA LYS A 37 5.94 10.46 12.86
C LYS A 37 6.67 10.75 14.16
N GLY A 38 7.37 9.76 14.73
CA GLY A 38 8.22 9.94 15.91
C GLY A 38 9.34 10.95 15.66
N VAL A 39 10.01 10.88 14.51
CA VAL A 39 11.04 11.85 14.10
C VAL A 39 10.44 13.25 13.99
N ILE A 40 9.31 13.42 13.31
CA ILE A 40 8.63 14.72 13.18
C ILE A 40 8.30 15.30 14.56
N ALA A 41 7.78 14.48 15.47
CA ALA A 41 7.48 14.90 16.83
C ALA A 41 8.76 15.34 17.58
N SER A 42 9.90 14.67 17.36
CA SER A 42 11.17 15.01 18.01
C SER A 42 11.81 16.31 17.51
N ILE A 43 11.55 16.71 16.25
CA ILE A 43 12.12 17.94 15.67
C ILE A 43 11.19 19.15 15.78
N ALA A 44 9.93 18.96 16.21
CA ALA A 44 8.98 20.04 16.38
C ALA A 44 9.50 21.11 17.37
N PRO A 45 9.30 22.41 17.11
CA PRO A 45 8.47 22.99 16.03
C PRO A 45 9.19 23.16 14.68
N ARG A 46 10.45 22.72 14.54
CA ARG A 46 11.18 22.85 13.26
C ARG A 46 10.56 21.92 12.23
N ARG A 47 10.20 22.48 11.08
CA ARG A 47 9.66 21.71 9.95
C ARG A 47 10.78 21.24 9.05
N SER A 48 10.69 19.99 8.61
CA SER A 48 11.56 19.43 7.59
C SER A 48 10.72 18.97 6.42
N THR A 49 10.81 19.69 5.30
CA THR A 49 10.08 19.36 4.07
C THR A 49 10.47 18.00 3.50
N ILE A 50 11.70 17.55 3.78
CA ILE A 50 12.19 16.22 3.40
C ILE A 50 11.41 15.14 4.16
N VAL A 51 11.36 15.25 5.49
CA VAL A 51 10.69 14.26 6.36
C VAL A 51 9.17 14.26 6.15
N GLU A 52 8.56 15.45 6.04
CA GLU A 52 7.14 15.60 5.71
C GLU A 52 6.81 15.04 4.32
N GLY A 53 7.69 15.28 3.34
CA GLY A 53 7.57 14.74 1.98
C GLY A 53 7.63 13.22 1.94
N GLU A 54 8.55 12.62 2.69
CA GLU A 54 8.67 11.16 2.79
C GLU A 54 7.46 10.53 3.46
N LEU A 55 6.96 11.11 4.56
CA LEU A 55 5.72 10.66 5.20
C LEU A 55 4.53 10.66 4.23
N LYS A 56 4.45 11.67 3.35
CA LYS A 56 3.42 11.77 2.31
C LYS A 56 3.57 10.66 1.26
N ARG A 57 4.79 10.35 0.82
CA ARG A 57 5.06 9.26 -0.14
C ARG A 57 4.67 7.90 0.43
N LEU A 58 5.08 7.60 1.67
CA LEU A 58 4.72 6.35 2.34
C LEU A 58 3.21 6.24 2.55
N THR A 59 2.54 7.34 2.89
CA THR A 59 1.07 7.35 3.01
C THR A 59 0.37 7.03 1.68
N ARG A 60 0.88 7.55 0.56
CA ARG A 60 0.38 7.18 -0.77
C ARG A 60 0.60 5.70 -1.06
N ARG A 61 1.82 5.21 -0.81
CA ARG A 61 2.18 3.81 -1.03
C ARG A 61 1.30 2.84 -0.23
N ARG A 62 0.99 3.19 1.02
CA ARG A 62 0.07 2.44 1.88
C ARG A 62 -1.31 2.27 1.23
N ILE A 63 -1.87 3.36 0.67
CA ILE A 63 -3.19 3.34 0.02
C ILE A 63 -3.16 2.44 -1.22
N GLU A 64 -2.10 2.51 -2.03
CA GLU A 64 -1.93 1.65 -3.20
C GLU A 64 -1.90 0.17 -2.84
N LEU A 65 -1.15 -0.19 -1.78
CA LEU A 65 -1.05 -1.56 -1.29
C LEU A 65 -2.40 -2.06 -0.77
N LEU A 66 -3.12 -1.25 0.01
CA LEU A 66 -4.48 -1.58 0.47
C LEU A 66 -5.44 -1.82 -0.72
N ALA A 67 -5.39 -0.96 -1.73
CA ALA A 67 -6.20 -1.13 -2.94
C ALA A 67 -5.80 -2.37 -3.76
N GLY A 68 -4.52 -2.74 -3.77
CA GLY A 68 -4.03 -3.98 -4.38
C GLY A 68 -4.56 -5.22 -3.66
N ILE A 69 -4.43 -5.26 -2.33
CA ILE A 69 -4.92 -6.35 -1.48
C ILE A 69 -6.44 -6.51 -1.64
N ALA A 70 -7.19 -5.41 -1.59
CA ALA A 70 -8.64 -5.43 -1.71
C ALA A 70 -9.11 -5.93 -3.09
N ARG A 71 -8.37 -5.64 -4.17
CA ARG A 71 -8.66 -6.16 -5.51
C ARG A 71 -8.37 -7.66 -5.63
N ALA A 72 -7.28 -8.13 -5.02
CA ALA A 72 -6.92 -9.54 -5.04
C ALA A 72 -7.83 -10.42 -4.16
N SER A 73 -8.58 -9.81 -3.24
CA SER A 73 -9.50 -10.51 -2.32
C SER A 73 -10.96 -10.54 -2.79
N ARG A 74 -11.27 -10.02 -3.99
CA ARG A 74 -12.60 -10.09 -4.63
C ARG A 74 -12.61 -11.13 -5.73
#